data_AF-A0A317VV30-F1
#
_entry.id   AF-A0A317VV30-F1
#
_cell.length_a   1.000
_cell.length_b   1.000
_cell.length_c   1.000
_cell.angle_alpha   90.00
_cell.angle_beta   90.00
_cell.angle_gamma   90.00
#
_symmetry.space_group_name_H-M   'P 1'
#
loop_
_entity.id
_entity.type
_entity.pdbx_description
1 polymer ?
#
loop_
_entity_poly.entity_id
_entity_poly.type
_entity_poly.pdbx_seq_one_letter_code
_entity_poly.pdbx_strand_id
1 'polypeptide(L)'
;MCDPDRGCLGFETIWNANALPPISNGLHSGDAAALMCGGATVWTVLSRYGIQPRDRVGVLGIGGMGYLAIKMAAAMGYHVVAFSGSESKKADCLAFETKEYYMTSGESMEGLTTLIDF
;
A
#
# COMPACT_ATOMS: atom_id res chain seq x y z
N MET A 1 -4.65 -8.19 -28.14
CA MET A 1 -4.67 -9.61 -27.72
C MET A 1 -3.48 -9.80 -26.81
N CYS A 2 -3.66 -10.26 -25.57
CA CYS A 2 -2.54 -10.52 -24.65
C CYS A 2 -1.73 -11.68 -25.24
N ASP A 3 -0.45 -11.46 -25.50
CA ASP A 3 0.47 -12.53 -25.90
C ASP A 3 0.63 -13.45 -24.67
N PRO A 4 0.25 -14.74 -24.75
CA PRO A 4 0.36 -15.65 -23.61
C PRO A 4 1.81 -15.86 -23.15
N ASP A 5 2.80 -15.53 -23.99
CA ASP A 5 4.22 -15.54 -23.64
C ASP A 5 4.71 -14.22 -23.03
N ARG A 6 3.83 -13.19 -22.93
CA ARG A 6 4.14 -11.88 -22.35
C ARG A 6 3.21 -11.56 -21.20
N GLY A 7 3.67 -11.90 -20.00
CA GLY A 7 3.00 -11.56 -18.75
C GLY A 7 3.66 -12.22 -17.56
N CYS A 8 3.04 -12.04 -16.40
CA CYS A 8 3.47 -12.66 -15.13
C CYS A 8 2.49 -13.73 -14.63
N LEU A 9 1.40 -13.99 -15.35
CA LEU A 9 0.42 -15.04 -15.03
C LEU A 9 0.65 -16.29 -15.91
N GLY A 10 1.87 -16.83 -15.87
CA GLY A 10 2.30 -18.02 -16.60
C GLY A 10 3.29 -18.84 -15.79
N PHE A 11 3.60 -20.06 -16.24
CA PHE A 11 4.58 -20.92 -15.56
C PHE A 11 6.02 -20.44 -15.77
N GLU A 12 6.27 -19.79 -16.90
CA GLU A 12 7.57 -19.27 -17.31
C GLU A 12 7.37 -17.91 -17.98
N THR A 13 8.38 -17.04 -17.90
CA THR A 13 8.37 -15.72 -18.54
C THR A 13 9.79 -15.28 -18.84
N ILE A 14 9.99 -14.55 -19.93
CA ILE A 14 11.29 -13.99 -20.30
C ILE A 14 11.36 -12.55 -19.81
N TRP A 15 12.28 -12.28 -18.89
CA TRP A 15 12.45 -10.96 -18.28
C TRP A 15 13.88 -10.44 -18.44
N ASN A 16 14.00 -9.11 -18.38
CA ASN A 16 15.30 -8.47 -18.26
C ASN A 16 15.89 -8.78 -16.87
N ALA A 17 17.14 -9.26 -16.82
CA ALA A 17 17.81 -9.59 -15.57
C ALA A 17 17.86 -8.40 -14.58
N ASN A 18 17.92 -7.16 -15.07
CA ASN A 18 17.91 -5.95 -14.24
C ASN A 18 16.56 -5.68 -13.55
N ALA A 19 15.48 -6.33 -14.01
CA ALA A 19 14.15 -6.20 -13.42
C ALA A 19 13.85 -7.28 -12.37
N LEU A 20 14.86 -8.08 -11.98
CA LEU A 20 14.73 -9.19 -11.03
C LEU A 20 15.57 -8.93 -9.76
N PRO A 21 15.09 -8.10 -8.83
CA PRO A 21 15.78 -7.96 -7.55
C PRO A 21 15.71 -9.27 -6.74
N PRO A 22 16.76 -9.60 -6.00
CA PRO A 22 16.83 -10.85 -5.25
C PRO A 22 15.78 -10.89 -4.13
N ILE A 23 15.15 -12.05 -3.96
CA ILE A 23 14.23 -12.30 -2.84
C ILE A 23 15.06 -12.71 -1.63
N SER A 24 14.74 -12.15 -0.45
CA SER A 24 15.43 -12.52 0.79
C SER A 24 15.21 -13.99 1.15
N ASN A 25 16.24 -14.68 1.65
CA ASN A 25 16.23 -16.12 1.93
C ASN A 25 15.11 -16.64 2.87
N GLY A 26 14.46 -15.76 3.65
CA GLY A 26 13.35 -16.10 4.54
C GLY A 26 11.96 -15.79 4.00
N LEU A 27 11.85 -15.26 2.77
CA LEU A 27 10.58 -14.82 2.20
C LEU A 27 10.16 -15.76 1.06
N HIS A 28 8.95 -16.29 1.14
CA HIS A 28 8.38 -17.11 0.09
C HIS A 28 8.14 -16.26 -1.18
N SER A 29 8.40 -16.81 -2.35
CA SER A 29 8.33 -16.08 -3.62
C SER A 29 6.93 -15.53 -3.93
N GLY A 30 5.88 -16.26 -3.54
CA GLY A 30 4.49 -15.81 -3.67
C GLY A 30 4.19 -14.54 -2.88
N ASP A 31 4.76 -14.41 -1.68
CA ASP A 31 4.56 -13.23 -0.84
C ASP A 31 5.38 -12.03 -1.38
N ALA A 32 6.58 -12.31 -1.89
CA ALA A 32 7.45 -11.31 -2.51
C ALA A 32 6.83 -10.70 -3.79
N ALA A 33 6.04 -11.45 -4.54
CA ALA A 33 5.42 -10.99 -5.78
C ALA A 33 4.51 -9.76 -5.56
N ALA A 34 3.73 -9.74 -4.47
CA ALA A 34 2.87 -8.62 -4.12
C ALA A 34 3.68 -7.35 -3.79
N LEU A 35 4.88 -7.51 -3.20
CA LEU A 35 5.79 -6.42 -2.90
C LEU A 35 6.38 -5.78 -4.16
N MET A 36 6.63 -6.55 -5.22
CA MET A 36 7.20 -6.01 -6.46
C MET A 36 6.21 -5.18 -7.28
N CYS A 37 4.94 -5.61 -7.35
CA CYS A 37 3.93 -4.87 -8.13
C CYS A 37 3.33 -3.72 -7.30
N GLY A 38 2.63 -4.04 -6.21
CA GLY A 38 1.98 -3.05 -5.37
C GLY A 38 2.97 -2.34 -4.43
N GLY A 39 3.90 -3.10 -3.85
CA GLY A 39 4.85 -2.54 -2.86
C GLY A 39 5.83 -1.55 -3.46
N ALA A 40 6.37 -1.80 -4.66
CA ALA A 40 7.24 -0.85 -5.34
C ALA A 40 6.54 0.49 -5.62
N THR A 41 5.23 0.44 -5.95
CA THR A 41 4.41 1.64 -6.14
C THR A 41 4.28 2.43 -4.85
N VAL A 42 3.90 1.77 -3.75
CA VAL A 42 3.81 2.38 -2.41
C VAL A 42 5.17 2.96 -1.99
N TRP A 43 6.25 2.17 -2.11
CA TRP A 43 7.60 2.58 -1.75
C TRP A 43 8.04 3.82 -2.52
N THR A 44 7.74 3.87 -3.82
CA THR A 44 8.09 5.03 -4.65
C THR A 44 7.44 6.30 -4.13
N VAL A 45 6.16 6.25 -3.76
CA VAL A 45 5.47 7.39 -3.15
C VAL A 45 6.10 7.75 -1.81
N LEU A 46 6.38 6.76 -0.96
CA LEU A 46 6.88 7.03 0.39
C LEU A 46 8.36 7.46 0.45
N SER A 47 9.15 7.17 -0.58
CA SER A 47 10.61 7.41 -0.58
C SER A 47 11.05 8.55 -1.49
N ARG A 48 10.34 8.84 -2.59
CA ARG A 48 10.82 9.80 -3.60
C ARG A 48 10.37 11.24 -3.39
N TYR A 49 9.30 11.47 -2.62
CA TYR A 49 8.70 12.79 -2.49
C TYR A 49 9.14 13.58 -1.25
N GLY A 50 10.22 13.15 -0.58
CA GLY A 50 10.82 13.89 0.53
C GLY A 50 9.96 13.95 1.80
N ILE A 51 8.92 13.13 1.91
CA ILE A 51 8.11 13.01 3.12
C ILE A 51 8.97 12.56 4.31
N GLN A 52 8.69 13.14 5.47
CA GLN A 52 9.41 12.92 6.71
C GLN A 52 8.60 12.00 7.63
N PRO A 53 9.23 11.21 8.52
CA PRO A 53 8.52 10.30 9.42
C PRO A 53 7.45 10.97 10.31
N ARG A 54 7.44 12.30 10.47
CA ARG A 54 6.42 13.02 11.25
C ARG A 54 5.21 13.43 10.41
N ASP A 55 5.26 13.23 9.09
CA ASP A 55 4.21 13.61 8.18
C ASP A 55 3.02 12.64 8.28
N ARG A 56 1.85 13.13 7.85
CA ARG A 56 0.61 12.36 7.81
C ARG A 56 0.44 11.72 6.44
N VAL A 57 0.09 10.44 6.42
CA VAL A 57 -0.15 9.68 5.18
C VAL A 57 -1.58 9.17 5.18
N GLY A 58 -2.38 9.70 4.26
CA GLY A 58 -3.75 9.23 4.01
C GLY A 58 -3.78 8.07 3.04
N VAL A 59 -4.38 6.95 3.44
CA VAL A 59 -4.58 5.76 2.60
C VAL A 59 -6.06 5.63 2.25
N LEU A 60 -6.40 5.97 1.01
CA LEU A 60 -7.76 5.86 0.49
C LEU A 60 -8.00 4.49 -0.14
N GLY A 61 -8.99 3.76 0.38
CA GLY A 61 -9.39 2.46 -0.13
C GLY A 61 -8.55 1.33 0.47
N ILE A 62 -9.18 0.56 1.36
CA ILE A 62 -8.52 -0.54 2.07
C ILE A 62 -8.78 -1.86 1.34
N GLY A 63 -7.72 -2.44 0.80
CA GLY A 63 -7.69 -3.70 0.05
C GLY A 63 -6.23 -4.19 -0.06
N GLY A 64 -5.89 -5.04 -1.04
CA GLY A 64 -4.55 -5.62 -1.15
C GLY A 64 -3.40 -4.61 -1.10
N MET A 65 -3.47 -3.54 -1.91
CA MET A 65 -2.48 -2.46 -1.87
C MET A 65 -2.62 -1.54 -0.65
N GLY A 66 -3.86 -1.25 -0.21
CA GLY A 66 -4.10 -0.37 0.94
C GLY A 66 -3.51 -0.92 2.24
N TYR A 67 -3.65 -2.21 2.50
CA TYR A 67 -3.00 -2.85 3.66
C TYR A 67 -1.47 -2.80 3.57
N LEU A 68 -0.92 -2.95 2.36
CA LEU A 68 0.52 -2.84 2.17
C LEU A 68 1.01 -1.41 2.41
N ALA A 69 0.25 -0.41 1.95
CA ALA A 69 0.53 1.00 2.21
C ALA A 69 0.51 1.33 3.69
N ILE A 70 -0.50 0.88 4.44
CA ILE A 70 -0.59 1.06 5.89
C ILE A 70 0.63 0.47 6.59
N LYS A 71 0.93 -0.80 6.34
CA LYS A 71 2.04 -1.51 7.00
C LYS A 71 3.37 -0.85 6.72
N MET A 72 3.63 -0.49 5.46
CA MET A 72 4.88 0.13 5.06
C MET A 72 5.01 1.53 5.66
N ALA A 73 3.94 2.33 5.62
CA ALA A 73 3.96 3.67 6.17
C ALA A 73 4.10 3.68 7.71
N ALA A 74 3.38 2.80 8.40
CA ALA A 74 3.49 2.65 9.86
C ALA A 74 4.91 2.21 10.27
N ALA A 75 5.48 1.22 9.58
CA ALA A 75 6.84 0.76 9.84
C ALA A 75 7.92 1.83 9.59
N MET A 76 7.65 2.78 8.67
CA MET A 76 8.51 3.94 8.42
C MET A 76 8.30 5.08 9.43
N GLY A 77 7.34 4.94 10.35
CA GLY A 77 7.08 5.88 11.44
C GLY A 77 6.05 6.96 11.13
N TYR A 78 5.42 6.95 9.95
CA TYR A 78 4.45 7.97 9.55
C TYR A 78 3.17 7.91 10.38
N HIS A 79 2.47 9.06 10.44
CA HIS A 79 1.14 9.12 11.02
C HIS A 79 0.09 8.66 9.99
N VAL A 80 -0.22 7.36 9.97
CA VAL A 80 -1.11 6.74 8.98
C VAL A 80 -2.59 6.97 9.33
N VAL A 81 -3.35 7.41 8.34
CA VAL A 81 -4.81 7.60 8.38
C VAL A 81 -5.46 6.73 7.31
N ALA A 82 -6.41 5.87 7.68
CA ALA A 82 -7.09 4.96 6.77
C ALA A 82 -8.50 5.44 6.43
N PHE A 83 -8.86 5.39 5.15
CA PHE A 83 -10.20 5.74 4.66
C PHE A 83 -10.81 4.53 3.94
N SER A 84 -11.98 4.08 4.39
CA SER A 84 -12.68 2.95 3.75
C SER A 84 -14.19 3.05 3.87
N GLY A 85 -14.91 2.62 2.82
CA GLY A 85 -16.37 2.58 2.82
C GLY A 85 -16.97 1.40 3.59
N SER A 86 -16.19 0.68 4.41
CA SER A 86 -16.67 -0.51 5.13
C SER A 86 -16.06 -0.60 6.52
N GLU A 87 -16.90 -0.50 7.55
CA GLU A 87 -16.47 -0.53 8.96
C GLU A 87 -15.78 -1.84 9.35
N SER A 88 -16.06 -2.95 8.66
CA SER A 88 -15.46 -4.26 8.96
C SER A 88 -13.93 -4.27 8.82
N LYS A 89 -13.35 -3.35 8.04
CA LYS A 89 -11.90 -3.25 7.82
C LYS A 89 -11.18 -2.47 8.92
N LYS A 90 -11.90 -1.79 9.80
CA LYS A 90 -11.34 -0.93 10.85
C LYS A 90 -10.46 -1.70 11.82
N ALA A 91 -10.92 -2.87 12.27
CA ALA A 91 -10.17 -3.71 13.20
C ALA A 91 -8.80 -4.10 12.62
N ASP A 92 -8.75 -4.48 11.34
CA ASP A 92 -7.50 -4.82 10.64
C ASP A 92 -6.57 -3.61 10.53
N CYS A 93 -7.11 -2.44 10.16
CA CYS A 93 -6.31 -1.21 10.06
C CYS A 93 -5.68 -0.83 11.41
N LEU A 94 -6.43 -0.92 12.51
CA LEU A 94 -5.94 -0.65 13.85
C LEU A 94 -4.89 -1.66 14.29
N ALA A 95 -5.04 -2.94 13.91
CA ALA A 95 -4.04 -3.97 14.17
C ALA A 95 -2.71 -3.71 13.43
N PHE A 96 -2.73 -2.98 12.32
CA PHE A 96 -1.55 -2.54 11.58
C PHE A 96 -1.08 -1.12 11.98
N GLU A 97 -1.37 -0.72 13.22
CA GLU A 97 -0.88 0.52 13.84
C GLU A 97 -1.34 1.82 13.16
N THR A 98 -2.41 1.76 12.37
CA THR A 98 -3.08 2.97 11.88
C THR A 98 -3.56 3.80 13.07
N LYS A 99 -3.30 5.11 13.04
CA LYS A 99 -3.68 6.02 14.14
C LYS A 99 -5.12 6.49 14.04
N GLU A 100 -5.64 6.62 12.81
CA GLU A 100 -6.99 7.12 12.55
C GLU A 100 -7.67 6.30 11.45
N TYR A 101 -8.98 6.08 11.61
CA TYR A 101 -9.79 5.38 10.61
C TYR A 101 -11.09 6.14 10.38
N TYR A 102 -11.41 6.41 9.12
CA TYR A 102 -12.60 7.13 8.70
C TYR A 102 -13.44 6.30 7.72
N MET A 103 -14.74 6.24 7.98
CA MET A 103 -15.69 5.56 7.12
C MET A 103 -16.15 6.51 6.01
N THR A 104 -15.94 6.13 4.75
CA THR A 104 -16.25 7.02 3.60
C THR A 104 -17.63 6.78 2.99
N SER A 105 -18.43 5.86 3.54
CA SER A 105 -19.78 5.55 3.06
C SER A 105 -20.82 6.12 4.02
N GLY A 106 -21.54 7.14 3.58
CA GLY A 106 -22.67 7.74 4.31
C GLY A 106 -22.37 9.06 5.02
N GLU A 107 -21.12 9.46 5.18
CA GLU A 107 -20.74 10.78 5.70
C GLU A 107 -20.17 11.65 4.57
N SER A 108 -20.60 12.90 4.49
CA SER A 108 -19.97 13.91 3.65
C SER A 108 -18.53 14.11 4.14
N MET A 109 -17.55 14.16 3.22
CA MET A 109 -16.14 14.42 3.54
C MET A 109 -15.91 15.86 4.07
N GLU A 110 -16.94 16.54 4.57
CA GLU A 110 -16.96 17.93 5.03
C GLU A 110 -16.19 18.12 6.36
N GLY A 111 -16.00 17.05 7.16
CA GLY A 111 -15.09 17.07 8.32
C GLY A 111 -13.62 16.79 7.97
N LEU A 112 -13.36 16.37 6.73
CA LEU A 112 -12.06 15.90 6.24
C LEU A 112 -11.19 17.03 5.66
N THR A 113 -11.77 18.22 5.43
CA THR A 113 -11.07 19.42 4.95
C THR A 113 -9.86 19.76 5.83
N THR A 114 -10.04 19.70 7.16
CA THR A 114 -8.95 19.93 8.13
C THR A 114 -7.84 18.88 8.12
N LEU A 115 -8.03 17.75 7.43
CA LEU A 115 -7.00 16.70 7.27
C LEU A 115 -6.12 16.90 6.02
N ILE A 116 -6.58 17.71 5.05
CA ILE A 116 -5.90 17.94 3.75
C ILE A 116 -5.42 19.40 3.62
N ASP A 117 -5.86 20.28 4.51
CA ASP A 117 -5.31 21.63 4.67
C ASP A 117 -3.91 21.55 5.33
N PHE A 118 -2.88 21.40 4.50
CA PHE A 118 -1.46 21.54 4.87
C PHE A 118 -1.02 23.00 4.90
#